data_AF-A0A804NNI0-F1
#
_entry.id   AF-A0A804NNI0-F1
#
_cell.length_a   1.000
_cell.length_b   1.000
_cell.length_c   1.000
_cell.angle_alpha   90.00
_cell.angle_beta   90.00
_cell.angle_gamma   90.00
#
_symmetry.space_group_name_H-M   'P 1'
#
loop_
_entity.id
_entity.type
_entity.pdbx_description
1 polymer ?
#
loop_
_entity_poly.entity_id
_entity_poly.type
_entity_poly.pdbx_seq_one_letter_code
_entity_poly.pdbx_strand_id
1 'polypeptide(L)'
;MCPVEFEPSVSDDLVLEKKSGNGQHDVRGTHHHITSMKPEKPINLLRKVDGNNMCVDCGASEPDWVSLNLGALLCIECSGVHRNLGVHISKVRSLTLDVRVWEPSVINLFQSLGNMFVNSIWEETLPDDNSSADGSDTSQYLSVSKPNLFMRILVYFV
;
A
#
# COMPACT_ATOMS: atom_id res chain seq x y z
N MET A 1 -22.16 -22.70 7.62
CA MET A 1 -22.27 -21.30 7.17
C MET A 1 -22.05 -21.28 5.66
N CYS A 2 -22.95 -20.68 4.91
CA CYS A 2 -22.99 -20.73 3.43
C CYS A 2 -21.74 -20.09 2.79
N PRO A 3 -21.17 -20.64 1.71
CA PRO A 3 -20.23 -19.92 0.86
C PRO A 3 -20.99 -18.88 0.05
N VAL A 4 -20.54 -17.62 0.08
CA VAL A 4 -21.02 -16.57 -0.81
C VAL A 4 -20.22 -16.72 -2.11
N GLU A 5 -20.81 -17.38 -3.11
CA GLU A 5 -20.34 -17.35 -4.49
C GLU A 5 -20.78 -16.02 -5.13
N PHE A 6 -19.82 -15.18 -5.49
CA PHE A 6 -20.07 -13.94 -6.22
C PHE A 6 -19.80 -14.20 -7.71
N GLU A 7 -20.86 -14.40 -8.49
CA GLU A 7 -20.78 -14.47 -9.95
C GLU A 7 -20.50 -13.08 -10.54
N PRO A 8 -19.59 -12.95 -11.51
CA PRO A 8 -19.28 -11.66 -12.13
C PRO A 8 -20.30 -11.30 -13.21
N SER A 9 -20.94 -10.14 -13.06
CA SER A 9 -21.82 -9.56 -14.08
C SER A 9 -21.04 -8.94 -15.24
N VAL A 10 -21.41 -9.37 -16.44
CA VAL A 10 -21.00 -8.95 -17.79
C VAL A 10 -21.21 -7.46 -18.06
N SER A 11 -20.30 -6.82 -18.82
CA SER A 11 -20.46 -5.67 -19.78
C SER A 11 -19.03 -5.12 -20.04
N ASP A 12 -18.47 -4.88 -21.23
CA ASP A 12 -19.03 -4.58 -22.55
C ASP A 12 -18.08 -5.07 -23.67
N ASP A 13 -18.71 -5.47 -24.77
CA ASP A 13 -18.13 -5.92 -26.03
C ASP A 13 -17.36 -4.81 -26.78
N LEU A 14 -16.21 -5.15 -27.34
CA LEU A 14 -15.67 -4.47 -28.52
C LEU A 14 -15.20 -5.49 -29.55
N VAL A 15 -16.16 -5.93 -30.37
CA VAL A 15 -15.97 -6.68 -31.61
C VAL A 15 -15.36 -5.74 -32.66
N LEU A 16 -14.23 -6.14 -33.23
CA LEU A 16 -13.50 -5.39 -34.26
C LEU A 16 -13.62 -6.16 -35.59
N GLU A 17 -14.68 -5.88 -36.35
CA GLU A 17 -14.85 -6.39 -37.72
C GLU A 17 -14.27 -5.45 -38.77
N LYS A 18 -13.72 -6.08 -39.81
CA LYS A 18 -12.87 -5.50 -40.87
C LYS A 18 -13.66 -5.10 -42.12
N LYS A 19 -13.17 -4.01 -42.73
CA LYS A 19 -12.93 -3.73 -44.17
C LYS A 19 -14.07 -3.33 -45.13
N SER A 20 -13.69 -2.28 -45.87
CA SER A 20 -13.97 -1.92 -47.27
C SER A 20 -15.29 -1.23 -47.62
N GLY A 21 -15.17 0.03 -48.06
CA GLY A 21 -16.18 0.72 -48.85
C GLY A 21 -15.83 2.20 -49.05
N ASN A 22 -15.85 2.66 -50.30
CA ASN A 22 -15.27 3.90 -50.81
C ASN A 22 -16.27 5.08 -50.68
N GLY A 23 -15.83 6.31 -50.41
CA GLY A 23 -16.69 7.50 -50.47
C GLY A 23 -16.08 8.75 -49.84
N GLN A 24 -15.59 9.67 -50.68
CA GLN A 24 -15.08 10.99 -50.31
C GLN A 24 -16.23 11.92 -49.88
N HIS A 25 -16.09 12.63 -48.76
CA HIS A 25 -16.61 14.00 -48.59
C HIS A 25 -15.93 14.69 -47.39
N ASP A 26 -15.43 15.89 -47.65
CA ASP A 26 -14.53 16.71 -46.83
C ASP A 26 -15.26 17.46 -45.70
N VAL A 27 -14.93 17.18 -44.42
CA VAL A 27 -15.41 17.95 -43.26
C VAL A 27 -14.35 17.99 -42.14
N ARG A 28 -13.67 19.13 -42.02
CA ARG A 28 -13.33 19.86 -40.77
C ARG A 28 -12.97 19.02 -39.54
N GLY A 29 -11.68 18.67 -39.38
CA GLY A 29 -11.14 17.98 -38.20
C GLY A 29 -10.58 18.93 -37.12
N THR A 30 -11.31 19.10 -36.02
CA THR A 30 -10.73 19.56 -34.74
C THR A 30 -10.18 18.36 -33.98
N HIS A 31 -8.85 18.17 -34.02
CA HIS A 31 -8.17 17.13 -33.25
C HIS A 31 -8.17 17.50 -31.76
N HIS A 32 -9.13 16.99 -30.99
CA HIS A 32 -8.98 16.91 -29.54
C HIS A 32 -7.90 15.86 -29.23
N HIS A 33 -6.73 16.34 -28.86
CA HIS A 33 -5.61 15.51 -28.41
C HIS A 33 -5.94 14.94 -27.01
N ILE A 34 -6.76 13.89 -26.95
CA ILE A 34 -6.91 13.08 -25.74
C ILE A 34 -5.59 12.33 -25.56
N THR A 35 -4.71 12.85 -24.69
CA THR A 35 -3.53 12.12 -24.24
C THR A 35 -4.00 10.87 -23.50
N SER A 36 -3.85 9.71 -24.14
CA SER A 36 -3.95 8.41 -23.48
C SER A 36 -2.78 8.26 -22.50
N MET A 37 -2.91 8.85 -21.30
CA MET A 37 -1.96 8.67 -20.21
C MET A 37 -2.00 7.18 -19.80
N LYS A 38 -0.85 6.50 -19.85
CA LYS A 38 -0.74 5.11 -19.38
C LYS A 38 -0.98 5.08 -17.86
N PRO A 39 -1.67 4.05 -17.32
CA PRO A 39 -1.84 3.93 -15.87
C PRO A 39 -0.46 3.83 -15.20
N GLU A 40 -0.20 4.72 -14.24
CA GLU A 40 1.03 4.72 -13.45
C GLU A 40 1.03 3.53 -12.47
N LYS A 41 2.18 2.92 -12.24
CA LYS A 41 2.28 1.77 -11.31
C LYS A 41 2.04 2.22 -9.86
N PRO A 42 1.40 1.41 -9.00
CA PRO A 42 1.13 1.74 -7.61
C PRO A 42 2.36 2.20 -6.85
N ILE A 43 3.49 1.51 -7.03
CA ILE A 43 4.78 1.88 -6.40
C ILE A 43 5.20 3.32 -6.69
N ASN A 44 5.00 3.82 -7.91
CA ASN A 44 5.40 5.18 -8.28
C ASN A 44 4.43 6.21 -7.71
N LEU A 45 3.14 5.88 -7.61
CA LEU A 45 2.12 6.74 -7.03
C LEU A 45 2.31 6.88 -5.52
N LEU A 46 2.55 5.78 -4.82
CA LEU A 46 2.64 5.76 -3.36
C LEU A 46 3.96 6.30 -2.83
N ARG A 47 5.08 6.17 -3.57
CA ARG A 47 6.37 6.76 -3.18
C ARG A 47 6.38 8.29 -3.12
N LYS A 48 5.41 8.96 -3.75
CA LYS A 48 5.26 10.43 -3.73
C LYS A 48 4.65 10.95 -2.44
N VAL A 49 4.13 10.08 -1.58
CA VAL A 49 3.46 10.43 -0.32
C VAL A 49 4.52 10.53 0.78
N ASP A 50 4.39 11.53 1.65
CA ASP A 50 5.35 11.76 2.72
C ASP A 50 5.48 10.54 3.67
N GLY A 51 6.73 10.21 4.00
CA GLY A 51 7.08 9.05 4.82
C GLY A 51 7.15 7.72 4.07
N ASN A 52 6.52 7.57 2.90
CA ASN A 52 6.53 6.31 2.13
C ASN A 52 7.89 5.98 1.49
N ASN A 53 8.88 6.86 1.62
CA ASN A 53 10.26 6.61 1.24
C ASN A 53 11.01 5.71 2.25
N MET A 54 10.43 5.42 3.40
CA MET A 54 11.01 4.60 4.47
C MET A 54 10.03 3.54 4.96
N CYS A 55 10.53 2.34 5.25
CA CYS A 55 9.78 1.27 5.90
C CYS A 55 9.22 1.74 7.25
N VAL A 56 7.95 1.44 7.49
CA VAL A 56 7.21 1.79 8.72
C VAL A 56 7.89 1.23 9.98
N ASP A 57 8.52 0.05 9.87
CA ASP A 57 9.16 -0.63 11.01
C ASP A 57 10.61 -0.19 11.19
N CYS A 58 11.46 -0.54 10.22
CA CYS A 58 12.91 -0.45 10.37
C CYS A 58 13.53 0.83 9.79
N GLY A 59 12.74 1.64 9.07
CA GLY A 59 13.24 2.82 8.37
C GLY A 59 14.06 2.55 7.11
N ALA A 60 14.16 1.30 6.65
CA ALA A 60 14.85 0.96 5.39
C ALA A 60 14.24 1.74 4.21
N SER A 61 15.09 2.19 3.29
CA SER A 61 14.66 3.02 2.16
C SER A 61 13.83 2.25 1.13
N GLU A 62 12.97 2.98 0.42
CA GLU A 62 12.22 2.50 -0.74
C GLU A 62 11.40 1.21 -0.52
N PRO A 63 10.55 1.14 0.52
CA PRO A 63 9.71 -0.03 0.75
C PRO A 63 8.81 -0.33 -0.46
N ASP A 64 8.75 -1.60 -0.86
CA ASP A 64 7.96 -2.09 -2.00
C ASP A 64 6.94 -3.18 -1.62
N TRP A 65 6.73 -3.38 -0.31
CA TRP A 65 5.68 -4.21 0.26
C TRP A 65 4.73 -3.36 1.09
N VAL A 66 3.55 -3.91 1.39
CA VAL A 66 2.56 -3.28 2.26
C VAL A 66 1.89 -4.29 3.18
N SER A 67 1.34 -3.80 4.28
CA SER A 67 0.21 -4.44 4.95
C SER A 67 -1.08 -3.69 4.63
N LEU A 68 -1.99 -4.34 3.89
CA LEU A 68 -3.22 -3.71 3.38
C LEU A 68 -4.15 -3.23 4.49
N ASN A 69 -4.40 -4.06 5.50
CA ASN A 69 -5.34 -3.74 6.58
C ASN A 69 -4.81 -2.67 7.52
N LEU A 70 -3.52 -2.36 7.43
CA LEU A 70 -2.82 -1.46 8.34
C LEU A 70 -2.41 -0.15 7.66
N GLY A 71 -2.56 -0.08 6.33
CA GLY A 71 -2.21 1.11 5.56
C GLY A 71 -0.71 1.40 5.49
N ALA A 72 0.14 0.42 5.79
CA ALA A 72 1.57 0.64 6.03
C ALA A 72 2.45 0.06 4.92
N LEU A 73 3.51 0.79 4.53
CA LEU A 73 4.55 0.33 3.61
C LEU A 73 5.74 -0.29 4.37
N LEU A 74 6.18 -1.44 3.88
CA LEU A 74 7.17 -2.32 4.49
C LEU A 74 8.31 -2.60 3.50
N CYS A 75 9.53 -2.78 4.01
CA CYS A 75 10.60 -3.43 3.24
C CYS A 75 10.35 -4.94 3.14
N ILE A 76 11.13 -5.61 2.29
CA ILE A 76 10.98 -7.05 2.07
C ILE A 76 11.22 -7.86 3.36
N GLU A 77 12.16 -7.46 4.20
CA GLU A 77 12.48 -8.14 5.47
C GLU A 77 11.31 -8.05 6.45
N CYS A 78 10.81 -6.83 6.70
CA CYS A 78 9.65 -6.59 7.58
C CYS A 78 8.37 -7.24 7.05
N SER A 79 8.20 -7.29 5.72
CA SER A 79 7.09 -8.04 5.11
C SER A 79 7.15 -9.53 5.45
N GLY A 80 8.36 -10.11 5.58
CA GLY A 80 8.57 -11.49 6.01
C GLY A 80 8.14 -11.71 7.46
N VAL A 81 8.50 -10.78 8.34
CA VAL A 81 8.09 -10.76 9.75
C VAL A 81 6.57 -10.70 9.87
N HIS A 82 5.92 -9.79 9.13
CA HIS A 82 4.46 -9.66 9.08
C HIS A 82 3.75 -10.90 8.52
N ARG A 83 4.35 -11.61 7.56
CA ARG A 83 3.77 -12.87 7.05
C ARG A 83 3.68 -13.94 8.13
N ASN A 84 4.66 -13.99 9.06
CA ASN A 84 4.67 -14.96 10.16
C ASN A 84 3.57 -14.71 11.21
N LEU A 85 3.02 -13.50 11.29
CA LEU A 85 1.86 -13.18 12.14
C LEU A 85 0.56 -13.84 11.65
N GLY A 86 0.49 -14.14 10.36
CA GLY A 86 -0.70 -14.69 9.72
C GLY A 86 -1.68 -13.62 9.21
N VAL A 87 -2.49 -14.02 8.24
CA VAL A 87 -3.36 -13.14 7.43
C VAL A 87 -4.51 -12.48 8.20
N HIS A 88 -4.82 -12.98 9.39
CA HIS A 88 -5.80 -12.40 10.30
C HIS A 88 -5.26 -11.16 11.02
N ILE A 89 -3.93 -11.05 11.14
CA ILE A 89 -3.23 -9.91 11.76
C ILE A 89 -2.72 -8.94 10.69
N SER A 90 -2.02 -9.45 9.66
CA SER A 90 -1.38 -8.63 8.63
C SER A 90 -1.60 -9.19 7.23
N LYS A 91 -2.23 -8.38 6.37
CA LYS A 91 -2.53 -8.72 4.97
C LYS A 91 -1.43 -8.20 4.05
N VAL A 92 -0.32 -8.94 3.99
CA VAL A 92 0.88 -8.54 3.26
C VAL A 92 0.69 -8.67 1.73
N ARG A 93 1.04 -7.63 0.97
CA ARG A 93 1.05 -7.61 -0.51
C ARG A 93 2.25 -6.83 -1.04
N SER A 94 2.69 -7.14 -2.25
CA SER A 94 3.75 -6.43 -2.97
C SER A 94 3.16 -5.32 -3.85
N LEU A 95 3.83 -4.17 -3.89
CA LEU A 95 3.49 -3.05 -4.78
C LEU A 95 3.80 -3.33 -6.26
N THR A 96 4.60 -4.36 -6.53
CA THR A 96 5.06 -4.70 -7.89
C THR A 96 4.54 -6.06 -8.36
N LEU A 97 4.39 -7.03 -7.45
CA LEU A 97 4.00 -8.40 -7.80
C LEU A 97 2.48 -8.65 -7.71
N ASP A 98 1.76 -7.95 -6.82
CA ASP A 98 0.32 -8.17 -6.58
C ASP A 98 -0.58 -7.22 -7.38
N VAL A 99 -0.46 -7.24 -8.71
CA VAL A 99 -1.13 -6.29 -9.62
C VAL A 99 -2.66 -6.21 -9.50
N ARG A 100 -3.33 -7.27 -9.04
CA ARG A 100 -4.80 -7.31 -8.90
C ARG A 100 -5.34 -6.65 -7.64
N VAL A 101 -4.48 -6.34 -6.68
CA VAL A 101 -4.87 -5.75 -5.39
C VAL A 101 -5.09 -4.24 -5.50
N TRP A 102 -4.38 -3.60 -6.42
CA TRP A 102 -4.22 -2.15 -6.48
C TRP A 102 -5.32 -1.48 -7.30
N GLU A 103 -6.57 -1.66 -6.87
CA GLU A 103 -7.70 -0.88 -7.37
C GLU A 103 -7.53 0.62 -7.04
N PRO A 104 -8.11 1.53 -7.84
CA PRO A 104 -8.00 2.97 -7.59
C PRO A 104 -8.40 3.40 -6.18
N SER A 105 -9.41 2.75 -5.59
CA SER A 105 -9.86 2.97 -4.21
C SER A 105 -8.76 2.66 -3.18
N VAL A 106 -8.05 1.55 -3.37
CA VAL A 106 -6.94 1.12 -2.50
C VAL A 106 -5.76 2.08 -2.64
N ILE A 107 -5.43 2.48 -3.86
CA ILE A 107 -4.35 3.46 -4.10
C ILE A 107 -4.69 4.79 -3.41
N ASN A 108 -5.90 5.31 -3.58
CA ASN A 108 -6.34 6.55 -2.96
C ASN A 108 -6.27 6.49 -1.42
N LEU A 109 -6.67 5.35 -0.83
CA LEU A 109 -6.54 5.14 0.62
C LEU A 109 -5.08 5.27 1.06
N PHE A 110 -4.16 4.56 0.42
CA PHE A 110 -2.73 4.62 0.77
C PHE A 110 -2.11 6.00 0.51
N GLN A 111 -2.60 6.75 -0.49
CA GLN A 111 -2.20 8.13 -0.72
C GLN A 111 -2.66 9.08 0.38
N SER A 112 -3.83 8.83 0.99
CA SER A 112 -4.37 9.63 2.10
C SER A 112 -3.73 9.37 3.46
N LEU A 113 -3.11 8.19 3.64
CA LEU A 113 -2.46 7.80 4.89
C LEU A 113 -0.99 8.25 4.87
N GLY A 114 -0.14 7.51 4.14
CA GLY A 114 1.32 7.68 4.20
C GLY A 114 1.93 7.17 5.50
N ASN A 115 3.15 6.62 5.42
CA ASN A 115 3.84 6.03 6.57
C ASN A 115 4.08 7.03 7.71
N MET A 116 4.19 8.32 7.42
CA MET A 116 4.33 9.35 8.47
C MET A 116 3.08 9.39 9.38
N PHE A 117 1.89 9.41 8.78
CA PHE A 117 0.64 9.40 9.53
C PHE A 117 0.39 8.05 10.21
N VAL A 118 0.70 6.95 9.52
CA VAL A 118 0.62 5.60 10.08
C VAL A 118 1.49 5.51 11.33
N ASN A 119 2.75 5.95 11.29
CA ASN A 119 3.59 6.02 12.48
C ASN A 119 2.97 6.91 13.55
N SER A 120 2.40 8.08 13.22
CA SER A 120 1.76 8.92 14.24
C SER A 120 0.60 8.24 14.99
N ILE A 121 -0.10 7.29 14.35
CA ILE A 121 -1.17 6.51 14.99
C ILE A 121 -0.58 5.37 15.82
N TRP A 122 0.30 4.58 15.20
CA TRP A 122 0.78 3.36 15.85
C TRP A 122 1.84 3.68 16.91
N GLU A 123 2.67 4.68 16.72
CA GLU A 123 3.74 5.09 17.64
C GLU A 123 3.25 6.04 18.77
N GLU A 124 1.98 6.47 18.77
CA GLU A 124 1.46 7.48 19.72
C GLU A 124 1.68 7.11 21.19
N THR A 125 1.60 5.81 21.53
CA THR A 125 1.69 5.33 22.91
C THR A 125 3.10 4.90 23.32
N LEU A 126 4.10 5.16 22.49
CA LEU A 126 5.46 4.78 22.83
C LEU A 126 6.02 5.73 23.88
N PRO A 127 6.66 5.21 24.94
CA PRO A 127 7.44 6.05 25.82
C PRO A 127 8.51 6.78 25.00
N ASP A 128 8.55 8.10 25.09
CA ASP A 128 9.69 8.86 24.59
C ASP A 128 10.95 8.40 25.32
N ASP A 129 11.91 7.82 24.59
CA ASP A 129 13.21 7.36 25.13
C ASP A 129 14.06 8.50 25.77
N ASN A 130 13.54 9.73 25.86
CA ASN A 130 14.22 10.91 26.40
C ASN A 130 13.82 11.31 27.83
N SER A 131 12.98 10.52 28.52
CA SER A 131 12.47 10.88 29.86
C SER A 131 12.99 9.95 30.97
N SER A 132 13.99 10.44 31.72
CA SER A 132 14.31 10.03 33.10
C SER A 132 15.14 8.75 33.29
N ALA A 133 16.45 8.98 33.37
CA ALA A 133 17.35 8.17 34.17
C ALA A 133 16.90 8.16 35.64
N ASP A 134 16.15 7.13 36.07
CA ASP A 134 16.11 6.70 37.46
C ASP A 134 15.85 5.20 37.55
N GLY A 135 16.59 4.52 38.43
CA GLY A 135 16.87 3.09 38.36
C GLY A 135 15.68 2.19 38.63
N SER A 136 15.35 1.31 37.67
CA SER A 136 14.80 -0.03 37.91
C SER A 136 14.76 -0.84 36.61
N ASP A 137 15.68 -1.79 36.49
CA ASP A 137 15.63 -3.06 35.73
C ASP A 137 14.78 -3.18 34.43
N THR A 138 14.68 -2.12 33.62
CA THR A 138 13.92 -2.10 32.35
C THR A 138 14.83 -1.99 31.12
N SER A 139 16.14 -2.16 31.31
CA SER A 139 17.17 -1.95 30.27
C SER A 139 17.18 -3.04 29.17
N GLN A 140 16.54 -4.20 29.40
CA GLN A 140 16.47 -5.27 28.38
C GLN A 140 15.32 -5.13 27.39
N TYR A 141 14.35 -4.23 27.61
CA TYR A 141 13.20 -4.04 26.71
C TYR A 141 13.27 -2.75 25.87
N LEU A 142 14.22 -1.87 26.20
CA LEU A 142 14.40 -0.53 25.63
C LEU A 142 15.57 -0.45 24.62
N SER A 143 16.41 -1.48 24.51
CA SER A 143 17.48 -1.55 23.50
C SER A 143 17.02 -2.12 22.15
N VAL A 144 15.70 -2.32 21.96
CA VAL A 144 15.14 -2.72 20.69
C VAL A 144 15.16 -1.52 19.76
N SER A 145 16.27 -1.41 19.02
CA SER A 145 16.33 -0.63 17.79
C SER A 145 15.02 -0.76 17.02
N LYS A 146 14.65 0.28 16.25
CA LYS A 146 13.41 0.39 15.47
C LYS A 146 12.87 -0.86 14.73
N PRO A 147 13.60 -1.93 14.34
CA PRO A 147 13.03 -3.08 13.61
C PRO A 147 11.73 -3.76 14.08
N ASN A 148 11.08 -3.40 15.20
CA ASN A 148 9.86 -4.08 15.66
C ASN A 148 8.80 -3.15 16.27
N LEU A 149 8.78 -1.87 15.91
CA LEU A 149 7.92 -0.92 16.61
C LEU A 149 6.43 -1.15 16.33
N PHE A 150 6.09 -1.34 15.06
CA PHE A 150 4.74 -1.69 14.63
C PHE A 150 4.28 -3.08 15.16
N MET A 151 5.22 -4.01 15.30
CA MET A 151 5.01 -5.31 15.93
C MET A 151 4.55 -5.19 17.39
N ARG A 152 4.99 -4.15 18.11
CA ARG A 152 4.59 -3.96 19.51
C ARG A 152 3.12 -3.56 19.63
N ILE A 153 2.55 -2.75 18.73
CA ILE A 153 1.14 -2.35 18.87
C ILE A 153 0.17 -3.45 18.42
N LEU A 154 0.52 -4.29 17.45
CA LEU A 154 -0.39 -5.36 17.03
C LEU A 154 -0.58 -6.49 18.04
N VAL A 155 0.43 -6.76 18.86
CA VAL A 155 0.33 -7.80 19.91
C VAL A 155 -0.51 -7.32 21.10
N TYR A 156 -0.68 -6.00 21.30
CA TYR A 156 -1.46 -5.47 22.42
C TYR A 156 -2.94 -5.20 22.10
N PHE A 157 -3.34 -5.18 20.82
CA PHE A 157 -4.69 -4.73 20.41
C PHE A 157 -5.47 -5.68 19.47
N VAL A 158 -4.96 -6.88 19.18
CA VAL A 158 -5.69 -7.98 18.50
C VAL A 158 -5.78 -9.17 19.45
#